data_AF-A0AA51R1E1-F1
#
_entry.id   AF-A0AA51R1E1-F1
#
_cell.length_a   1.000
_cell.length_b   1.000
_cell.length_c   1.000
_cell.angle_alpha   90.00
_cell.angle_beta   90.00
_cell.angle_gamma   90.00
#
_symmetry.space_group_name_H-M   'P 1'
#
loop_
_entity.id
_entity.type
_entity.pdbx_description
1 polymer ?
#
loop_
_entity_poly.entity_id
_entity_poly.type
_entity_poly.pdbx_seq_one_letter_code
_entity_poly.pdbx_strand_id
1 'polypeptide(L)'
;MNEVDFLLWVKGPAFSIALFIFVAGLVLRLFEILSLGRKVNYAVPKGDPMQGGLREIFRRFWTDKATFQRSMLTIVAGYVFHIGLFVVIFLLAAHVEVFKSVLGFGWPNLSTPVVDAFAVVTMIALVVVLIHRLQHPVKRFLSTPGDYVVWAVTFIPLLTGYMAYHHLLLSPSLMLGLHILSVEVLLIVFPFTKLMHTFTVFLSRWYNGASMGLRGVKS
;
A
#
# COMPACT_ATOMS: atom_id res chain seq x y z
N MET A 1 11.42 18.89 24.32
CA MET A 1 10.01 18.94 23.89
C MET A 1 9.23 18.02 24.79
N ASN A 2 8.16 18.48 25.43
CA ASN A 2 7.33 17.60 26.27
C ASN A 2 6.36 16.76 25.39
N GLU A 3 5.62 15.81 25.97
CA GLU A 3 4.74 14.91 25.19
C GLU A 3 3.62 15.65 24.46
N VAL A 4 3.10 16.74 25.04
CA VAL A 4 2.02 17.55 24.45
C VAL A 4 2.56 18.32 23.25
N ASP A 5 3.70 18.98 23.40
CA ASP A 5 4.38 19.69 22.32
C ASP A 5 4.72 18.75 21.16
N PHE A 6 5.19 17.53 21.47
CA PHE A 6 5.48 16.51 20.47
C PHE A 6 4.22 16.11 19.70
N LEU A 7 3.13 15.83 20.40
CA LEU A 7 1.87 15.42 19.79
C LEU A 7 1.26 16.52 18.92
N LEU A 8 1.36 17.79 19.35
CA LEU A 8 0.92 18.95 18.58
C LEU A 8 1.77 19.15 17.32
N TRP A 9 3.09 18.95 17.43
CA TRP A 9 3.99 19.06 16.29
C TRP A 9 3.70 18.00 15.22
N VAL A 10 3.56 16.72 15.60
CA VAL A 10 3.24 15.65 14.64
C VAL A 10 1.85 15.89 14.02
N LYS A 11 0.81 16.12 14.82
CA LYS A 11 -0.55 16.35 14.29
C LYS A 11 -0.70 17.58 13.40
N GLY A 12 0.17 18.58 13.52
CA GLY A 12 0.05 19.85 12.82
C GLY A 12 1.15 20.04 11.77
N PRO A 13 2.23 20.77 12.09
CA PRO A 13 3.26 21.11 11.10
C PRO A 13 3.91 19.90 10.41
N ALA A 14 4.27 18.85 11.16
CA ALA A 14 4.97 17.70 10.57
C ALA A 14 4.07 16.91 9.63
N PHE A 15 2.83 16.63 10.04
CA PHE A 15 1.83 15.99 9.18
C PHE A 15 1.57 16.78 7.89
N SER A 16 1.50 18.11 7.97
CA SER A 16 1.32 18.97 6.79
C SER A 16 2.48 18.85 5.81
N ILE A 17 3.72 18.82 6.32
CA ILE A 17 4.93 18.63 5.50
C ILE A 17 4.94 17.23 4.88
N ALA A 18 4.64 16.18 5.65
CA ALA A 18 4.61 14.80 5.16
C ALA A 18 3.55 14.63 4.07
N LEU A 19 2.36 15.22 4.25
CA LEU A 19 1.30 15.20 3.25
C LEU A 19 1.71 15.94 1.97
N PHE A 20 2.35 17.11 2.09
CA PHE A 20 2.88 17.83 0.94
C PHE A 20 3.91 17.01 0.16
N ILE A 21 4.89 16.41 0.84
CA ILE A 21 5.92 15.56 0.21
C ILE A 21 5.27 14.36 -0.48
N PHE A 22 4.29 13.72 0.17
CA PHE A 22 3.55 12.61 -0.40
C PHE A 22 2.84 13.00 -1.70
N VAL A 23 2.05 14.09 -1.68
CA VAL A 23 1.28 14.54 -2.85
C VAL A 23 2.20 15.01 -3.97
N ALA A 24 3.19 15.86 -3.66
CA ALA A 24 4.12 16.36 -4.66
C ALA A 24 4.96 15.22 -5.27
N GLY A 25 5.46 14.31 -4.45
CA GLY A 25 6.20 13.13 -4.90
C GLY A 25 5.33 12.18 -5.74
N LEU A 26 4.07 11.97 -5.35
CA LEU A 26 3.12 11.16 -6.11
C LEU A 26 2.88 11.76 -7.51
N VAL A 27 2.60 13.05 -7.58
CA VAL A 27 2.36 13.77 -8.84
C VAL A 27 3.61 13.71 -9.72
N LEU A 28 4.78 14.03 -9.18
CA LEU A 28 6.04 13.96 -9.91
C LEU A 28 6.29 12.55 -10.46
N ARG A 29 6.12 11.53 -9.63
CA ARG A 29 6.41 10.15 -10.03
C ARG A 29 5.43 9.63 -11.08
N LEU A 30 4.15 9.98 -10.98
CA LEU A 30 3.17 9.66 -12.01
C LEU A 30 3.45 10.42 -13.31
N PHE A 31 3.85 11.68 -13.22
CA PHE A 31 4.25 12.48 -14.38
C PHE A 31 5.47 11.88 -15.08
N GLU A 32 6.53 11.51 -14.35
CA GLU A 32 7.70 10.81 -14.90
C GLU A 32 7.30 9.54 -15.66
N ILE A 33 6.50 8.67 -15.03
CA ILE A 33 6.06 7.40 -15.64
C ILE A 33 5.25 7.65 -16.91
N LEU A 34 4.36 8.64 -16.91
CA LEU A 34 3.49 8.96 -18.04
C LEU A 34 4.21 9.73 -19.16
N SER A 35 5.26 10.49 -18.83
CA SER A 35 6.03 11.31 -19.77
C SER A 35 7.13 10.56 -20.49
N LEU A 36 7.59 9.41 -19.98
CA LEU A 36 8.69 8.60 -20.56
C LEU A 36 8.46 8.10 -22.00
N GLY A 37 7.35 8.46 -22.65
CA GLY A 37 7.04 8.07 -24.01
C GLY A 37 6.83 6.56 -24.14
N ARG A 38 6.27 6.14 -25.28
CA ARG A 38 6.03 4.73 -25.56
C ARG A 38 6.75 4.36 -26.84
N LYS A 39 7.41 3.21 -26.83
CA LYS A 39 7.94 2.65 -28.09
C LYS A 39 6.78 2.41 -29.04
N VAL A 40 6.94 2.81 -30.29
CA VAL A 40 5.95 2.56 -31.33
C VAL A 40 5.73 1.05 -31.43
N ASN A 41 4.48 0.63 -31.33
CA ASN A 41 4.11 -0.77 -31.48
C ASN A 41 3.87 -1.04 -32.97
N TYR A 42 4.83 -1.70 -33.62
CA TYR A 42 4.75 -2.05 -35.05
C TYR A 42 3.84 -3.25 -35.35
N ALA A 43 3.14 -3.79 -34.34
CA ALA A 43 2.19 -4.86 -34.57
C ALA A 43 0.99 -4.34 -35.37
N VAL A 44 0.59 -5.09 -36.40
CA VAL A 44 -0.67 -4.86 -37.11
C VAL A 44 -1.82 -4.91 -36.09
N PRO A 45 -2.67 -3.88 -36.00
CA PRO A 45 -3.84 -3.89 -35.12
C PRO A 45 -4.77 -5.06 -35.49
N LYS A 46 -4.97 -5.99 -34.56
CA LYS A 46 -5.86 -7.16 -34.67
C LYS A 46 -7.00 -7.13 -33.66
N GLY A 47 -7.05 -6.13 -32.79
CA GLY A 47 -8.07 -5.98 -31.75
C GLY A 47 -8.04 -4.60 -31.11
N ASP A 48 -8.96 -4.38 -30.15
CA ASP A 48 -9.09 -3.11 -29.45
C ASP A 48 -8.14 -3.03 -28.23
N PRO A 49 -7.15 -2.11 -28.23
CA PRO A 49 -6.27 -1.89 -27.09
C PRO A 49 -7.02 -1.40 -25.84
N MET A 50 -8.07 -0.58 -25.96
CA MET A 50 -8.78 -0.06 -24.80
C MET A 50 -9.51 -1.19 -24.07
N GLN A 51 -10.26 -2.00 -24.82
CA GLN A 51 -10.95 -3.17 -24.27
C GLN A 51 -9.95 -4.18 -23.66
N GLY A 52 -8.82 -4.43 -24.32
CA GLY A 52 -7.76 -5.30 -23.80
C GLY A 52 -7.17 -4.79 -22.49
N GLY A 53 -6.92 -3.48 -22.39
CA GLY A 53 -6.41 -2.84 -21.19
C GLY A 53 -7.39 -2.91 -20.01
N LEU A 54 -8.65 -2.53 -20.23
CA LEU A 54 -9.68 -2.58 -19.19
C LEU A 54 -9.94 -4.02 -18.70
N ARG A 55 -10.00 -4.99 -19.62
CA ARG A 55 -10.16 -6.40 -19.26
C ARG A 55 -9.04 -6.89 -18.35
N GLU A 56 -7.80 -6.50 -18.65
CA GLU A 56 -6.63 -6.99 -17.91
C GLU A 56 -6.48 -6.38 -16.51
N ILE A 57 -6.97 -5.15 -16.30
CA ILE A 57 -7.05 -4.54 -14.96
C ILE A 57 -7.79 -5.49 -14.01
N PHE A 58 -8.99 -5.93 -14.40
CA PHE A 58 -9.85 -6.78 -13.57
C PHE A 58 -9.39 -8.23 -13.56
N ARG A 59 -9.06 -8.81 -14.72
CA ARG A 59 -8.71 -10.23 -14.81
C ARG A 59 -7.51 -10.60 -13.93
N ARG A 60 -6.50 -9.73 -13.85
CA ARG A 60 -5.26 -9.99 -13.10
C ARG A 60 -5.40 -9.91 -11.57
N PHE A 61 -6.58 -9.62 -11.04
CA PHE A 61 -6.84 -9.90 -9.62
C PHE A 61 -6.92 -11.41 -9.35
N TRP A 62 -7.23 -12.23 -10.35
CA TRP A 62 -7.20 -13.68 -10.22
C TRP A 62 -5.86 -14.22 -10.74
N THR A 63 -5.18 -15.00 -9.90
CA THR A 63 -3.93 -15.65 -10.28
C THR A 63 -4.22 -16.95 -11.00
N ASP A 64 -3.44 -17.25 -12.05
CA ASP A 64 -3.56 -18.54 -12.74
C ASP A 64 -3.16 -19.70 -11.80
N LYS A 65 -3.71 -20.90 -12.06
CA LYS A 65 -3.52 -22.06 -11.19
C LYS A 65 -2.05 -22.45 -11.00
N ALA A 66 -1.24 -22.35 -12.05
CA ALA A 66 0.17 -22.75 -12.00
C ALA A 66 0.99 -21.80 -11.11
N THR A 67 0.78 -20.49 -11.27
CA THR A 67 1.41 -19.47 -10.40
C THR A 67 0.93 -19.60 -8.96
N PHE A 68 -0.38 -19.85 -8.77
CA PHE A 68 -0.94 -20.05 -7.43
C PHE A 68 -0.30 -21.24 -6.71
N GLN A 69 -0.17 -22.39 -7.38
CA GLN A 69 0.47 -23.58 -6.79
C GLN A 69 1.94 -23.34 -6.40
N ARG A 70 2.68 -22.55 -7.19
CA ARG A 70 4.10 -22.25 -6.94
C ARG A 70 4.34 -21.19 -5.88
N SER A 71 3.35 -20.34 -5.59
CA SER A 71 3.53 -19.15 -4.74
C SER A 71 2.38 -18.90 -3.77
N MET A 72 1.64 -19.96 -3.43
CA MET A 72 0.42 -19.92 -2.62
C MET A 72 0.57 -19.07 -1.36
N LEU A 73 1.61 -19.31 -0.55
CA LEU A 73 1.86 -18.55 0.69
C LEU A 73 1.96 -17.05 0.39
N THR A 74 2.74 -16.67 -0.62
CA THR A 74 2.94 -15.25 -0.99
C THR A 74 1.63 -14.61 -1.43
N ILE A 75 0.82 -15.33 -2.19
CA ILE A 75 -0.43 -14.83 -2.74
C ILE A 75 -1.47 -14.69 -1.64
N VAL A 76 -1.69 -15.75 -0.86
CA VAL A 76 -2.68 -15.75 0.23
C VAL A 76 -2.30 -14.74 1.31
N ALA A 77 -1.07 -14.79 1.84
CA ALA A 77 -0.63 -13.83 2.84
C ALA A 77 -0.62 -12.39 2.28
N GLY A 78 -0.27 -12.22 1.00
CA GLY A 78 -0.38 -10.94 0.30
C GLY A 78 -1.81 -10.41 0.28
N TYR A 79 -2.79 -11.22 -0.10
CA TYR A 79 -4.20 -10.82 -0.09
C TYR A 79 -4.71 -10.50 1.31
N VAL A 80 -4.41 -11.37 2.28
CA VAL A 80 -4.79 -11.17 3.69
C VAL A 80 -4.22 -9.84 4.21
N PHE A 81 -2.94 -9.57 3.96
CA PHE A 81 -2.30 -8.31 4.33
C PHE A 81 -2.99 -7.11 3.66
N HIS A 82 -3.19 -7.11 2.35
CA HIS A 82 -3.76 -5.95 1.67
C HIS A 82 -5.21 -5.70 2.11
N ILE A 83 -6.05 -6.74 2.14
CA ILE A 83 -7.46 -6.61 2.57
C ILE A 83 -7.52 -6.07 3.98
N GLY A 84 -6.74 -6.63 4.92
CA GLY A 84 -6.74 -6.16 6.29
C GLY A 84 -6.16 -4.75 6.44
N LEU A 85 -5.14 -4.37 5.67
CA LEU A 85 -4.64 -3.00 5.62
C LEU A 85 -5.73 -2.02 5.15
N PHE A 86 -6.50 -2.35 4.11
CA PHE A 86 -7.62 -1.53 3.65
C PHE A 86 -8.70 -1.41 4.73
N VAL A 87 -9.04 -2.49 5.42
CA VAL A 87 -10.02 -2.46 6.52
C VAL A 87 -9.54 -1.55 7.65
N VAL A 88 -8.28 -1.66 8.06
CA VAL A 88 -7.74 -0.84 9.17
C VAL A 88 -7.69 0.64 8.80
N ILE A 89 -7.20 0.97 7.59
CA ILE A 89 -7.06 2.36 7.15
C ILE A 89 -8.43 3.00 6.92
N PHE A 90 -9.33 2.33 6.21
CA PHE A 90 -10.57 2.98 5.77
C PHE A 90 -11.74 2.73 6.70
N LEU A 91 -11.78 1.65 7.49
CA LEU A 91 -12.98 1.28 8.25
C LEU A 91 -12.82 1.40 9.77
N LEU A 92 -11.68 1.87 10.28
CA LEU A 92 -11.54 2.27 11.68
C LEU A 92 -12.10 3.68 11.91
N ALA A 93 -12.92 3.85 12.94
CA ALA A 93 -13.54 5.16 13.28
C ALA A 93 -12.51 6.30 13.42
N ALA A 94 -11.36 6.03 14.07
CA ALA A 94 -10.31 7.03 14.24
C ALA A 94 -9.71 7.51 12.90
N HIS A 95 -9.50 6.59 11.94
CA HIS A 95 -8.99 6.96 10.62
C HIS A 95 -10.06 7.70 9.79
N VAL A 96 -11.32 7.26 9.86
CA VAL A 96 -12.43 7.98 9.20
C VAL A 96 -12.49 9.44 9.65
N GLU A 97 -12.27 9.70 10.95
CA GLU A 97 -12.26 11.08 11.46
C GLU A 97 -11.05 11.88 10.92
N VAL A 98 -9.89 11.27 10.74
CA VAL A 98 -8.75 11.89 10.05
C VAL A 98 -9.09 12.21 8.59
N PHE A 99 -9.73 11.28 7.87
CA PHE A 99 -10.17 11.57 6.50
C PHE A 99 -11.19 12.70 6.46
N LYS A 100 -12.11 12.76 7.41
CA LYS A 100 -13.10 13.83 7.51
C LYS A 100 -12.47 15.19 7.79
N SER A 101 -11.44 15.24 8.64
CA SER A 101 -10.73 16.50 8.94
C SER A 101 -9.90 17.01 7.76
N VAL A 102 -9.38 16.12 6.92
CA VAL A 102 -8.55 16.47 5.75
C VAL A 102 -9.38 16.70 4.49
N LEU A 103 -10.38 15.85 4.22
CA LEU A 103 -11.16 15.84 2.98
C LEU A 103 -12.55 16.51 3.12
N GLY A 104 -13.02 16.75 4.34
CA GLY A 104 -14.33 17.35 4.62
C GLY A 104 -15.51 16.37 4.61
N PHE A 105 -15.30 15.08 4.30
CA PHE A 105 -16.33 14.05 4.33
C PHE A 105 -15.82 12.72 4.90
N GLY A 106 -16.73 11.89 5.41
CA GLY A 106 -16.43 10.56 5.94
C GLY A 106 -17.52 9.55 5.59
N TRP A 107 -17.34 8.30 6.01
CA TRP A 107 -18.24 7.18 5.70
C TRP A 107 -18.40 6.26 6.93
N PRO A 108 -19.33 5.30 6.91
CA PRO A 108 -19.53 4.39 8.04
C PRO A 108 -18.28 3.55 8.35
N ASN A 109 -17.96 3.42 9.63
CA ASN A 109 -16.90 2.55 10.12
C ASN A 109 -17.44 1.15 10.48
N LEU A 110 -16.54 0.19 10.66
CA LEU A 110 -16.88 -1.12 11.22
C LEU A 110 -16.72 -1.11 12.75
N SER A 111 -17.37 -2.07 13.42
CA SER A 111 -17.19 -2.27 14.86
C SER A 111 -15.72 -2.53 15.19
N THR A 112 -15.22 -1.92 16.26
CA THR A 112 -13.80 -2.00 16.61
C THR A 112 -13.25 -3.43 16.71
N PRO A 113 -13.93 -4.42 17.33
CA PRO A 113 -13.41 -5.79 17.40
C PRO A 113 -13.12 -6.43 16.04
N VAL A 114 -13.91 -6.07 15.01
CA VAL A 114 -13.68 -6.55 13.64
C VAL A 114 -12.41 -5.96 13.07
N VAL A 115 -12.25 -4.62 13.17
CA VAL A 115 -11.05 -3.94 12.66
C VAL A 115 -9.79 -4.39 13.41
N ASP A 116 -9.91 -4.62 14.72
CA ASP A 116 -8.85 -5.13 15.57
C ASP A 116 -8.39 -6.52 15.14
N ALA A 117 -9.32 -7.44 14.86
CA ALA A 117 -8.99 -8.75 14.31
C ALA A 117 -8.25 -8.66 12.96
N PHE A 118 -8.70 -7.75 12.07
CA PHE A 118 -7.99 -7.49 10.81
C PHE A 118 -6.59 -6.92 11.04
N ALA A 119 -6.40 -6.02 12.01
CA ALA A 119 -5.08 -5.48 12.35
C ALA A 119 -4.11 -6.60 12.79
N VAL A 120 -4.54 -7.46 13.70
CA VAL A 120 -3.73 -8.60 14.18
C VAL A 120 -3.39 -9.56 13.05
N VAL A 121 -4.37 -9.98 12.26
CA VAL A 121 -4.15 -10.90 11.12
C VAL A 121 -3.23 -10.27 10.08
N THR A 122 -3.34 -8.97 9.82
CA THR A 122 -2.47 -8.22 8.90
C THR A 122 -1.03 -8.20 9.39
N MET A 123 -0.81 -7.94 10.68
CA MET A 123 0.52 -7.96 11.30
C MET A 123 1.14 -9.36 11.22
N ILE A 124 0.37 -10.41 11.52
CA ILE A 124 0.83 -11.80 11.39
C ILE A 124 1.19 -12.10 9.93
N ALA A 125 0.35 -11.72 8.96
CA ALA A 125 0.62 -11.93 7.54
C ALA A 125 1.92 -11.23 7.10
N LEU A 126 2.17 -10.00 7.55
CA LEU A 126 3.41 -9.27 7.30
C LEU A 126 4.65 -9.96 7.88
N VAL A 127 4.55 -10.50 9.09
CA VAL A 127 5.64 -11.27 9.70
C VAL A 127 5.89 -12.57 8.92
N VAL A 128 4.83 -13.30 8.56
CA VAL A 128 4.92 -14.54 7.78
C VAL A 128 5.59 -14.31 6.42
N VAL A 129 5.23 -13.24 5.69
CA VAL A 129 5.87 -12.96 4.39
C VAL A 129 7.32 -12.52 4.55
N LEU A 130 7.68 -11.84 5.64
CA LEU A 130 9.08 -11.49 5.94
C LEU A 130 9.91 -12.76 6.22
N ILE A 131 9.42 -13.62 7.12
CA ILE A 131 10.08 -14.90 7.44
C ILE A 131 10.26 -15.74 6.16
N HIS A 132 9.20 -15.88 5.37
CA HIS A 132 9.25 -16.62 4.12
C HIS A 132 10.24 -16.01 3.11
N ARG A 133 10.37 -14.68 3.06
CA ARG A 133 11.36 -13.99 2.22
C ARG A 133 12.79 -14.26 2.68
N LEU A 134 13.04 -14.26 3.98
CA LEU A 134 14.37 -14.50 4.56
C LEU A 134 14.81 -15.96 4.43
N GLN A 135 13.88 -16.91 4.54
CA GLN A 135 14.17 -18.34 4.47
C GLN A 135 14.25 -18.88 3.05
N HIS A 136 13.46 -18.34 2.11
CA HIS A 136 13.45 -18.86 0.75
C HIS A 136 14.64 -18.32 -0.07
N PRO A 137 15.56 -19.19 -0.55
CA PRO A 137 16.84 -18.76 -1.13
C PRO A 137 16.67 -17.82 -2.32
N VAL A 138 15.75 -18.14 -3.24
CA VAL A 138 15.47 -17.29 -4.41
C VAL A 138 14.93 -15.91 -4.00
N LYS A 139 14.05 -15.83 -3.00
CA LYS A 139 13.47 -14.55 -2.58
C LYS A 139 14.49 -13.71 -1.86
N ARG A 140 15.29 -14.31 -0.99
CA ARG A 140 16.39 -13.64 -0.30
C ARG A 140 17.40 -13.09 -1.31
N PHE A 141 17.76 -13.89 -2.32
CA PHE A 141 18.66 -13.48 -3.39
C PHE A 141 18.12 -12.29 -4.21
N LEU A 142 16.82 -12.26 -4.49
CA LEU A 142 16.17 -11.17 -5.22
C LEU A 142 15.81 -9.94 -4.36
N SER A 143 16.01 -10.00 -3.04
CA SER A 143 15.60 -8.92 -2.14
C SER A 143 16.64 -7.81 -2.10
N THR A 144 16.18 -6.57 -2.20
CA THR A 144 17.01 -5.38 -2.03
C THR A 144 16.79 -4.77 -0.65
N PRO A 145 17.71 -3.93 -0.13
CA PRO A 145 17.49 -3.20 1.12
C PRO A 145 16.14 -2.45 1.14
N GLY A 146 15.72 -1.92 -0.01
CA GLY A 146 14.43 -1.26 -0.16
C GLY A 146 13.21 -2.15 0.11
N ASP A 147 13.29 -3.47 -0.08
CA ASP A 147 12.18 -4.36 0.28
C ASP A 147 11.94 -4.41 1.79
N TYR A 148 13.02 -4.41 2.57
CA TYR A 148 12.96 -4.43 4.04
C TYR A 148 12.55 -3.06 4.61
N VAL A 149 13.01 -1.97 3.99
CA VAL A 149 12.55 -0.61 4.34
C VAL A 149 11.05 -0.49 4.10
N VAL A 150 10.56 -0.87 2.91
CA VAL A 150 9.13 -0.82 2.57
C VAL A 150 8.31 -1.68 3.53
N TRP A 151 8.78 -2.88 3.86
CA TRP A 151 8.13 -3.72 4.86
C TRP A 151 8.06 -3.03 6.23
N ALA A 152 9.17 -2.46 6.72
CA ALA A 152 9.23 -1.81 8.02
C ALA A 152 8.30 -0.59 8.11
N VAL A 153 8.34 0.31 7.11
CA VAL A 153 7.47 1.50 7.11
C VAL A 153 6.00 1.16 6.92
N THR A 154 5.66 -0.03 6.42
CA THR A 154 4.27 -0.52 6.36
C THR A 154 3.84 -1.17 7.68
N PHE A 155 4.74 -1.94 8.31
CA PHE A 155 4.45 -2.69 9.53
C PHE A 155 4.40 -1.79 10.78
N ILE A 156 5.32 -0.83 10.91
CA ILE A 156 5.44 0.01 12.11
C ILE A 156 4.16 0.84 12.37
N PRO A 157 3.52 1.49 11.38
CA PRO A 157 2.24 2.17 11.60
C PRO A 157 1.13 1.26 12.09
N LEU A 158 1.04 0.03 11.56
CA LEU A 158 0.06 -0.95 12.05
C LEU A 158 0.33 -1.33 13.51
N LEU A 159 1.58 -1.63 13.84
CA LEU A 159 1.99 -2.03 15.18
C LEU A 159 1.74 -0.89 16.19
N THR A 160 2.25 0.30 15.91
CA THR A 160 2.09 1.47 16.78
C THR A 160 0.64 1.92 16.87
N GLY A 161 -0.16 1.78 15.82
CA GLY A 161 -1.59 2.09 15.83
C GLY A 161 -2.38 1.13 16.72
N TYR A 162 -2.08 -0.17 16.64
CA TYR A 162 -2.63 -1.17 17.54
C TYR A 162 -2.25 -0.88 19.00
N MET A 163 -0.98 -0.58 19.26
CA MET A 163 -0.50 -0.22 20.61
C MET A 163 -1.11 1.07 21.14
N ALA A 164 -1.34 2.07 20.27
CA ALA A 164 -2.00 3.32 20.65
C ALA A 164 -3.46 3.08 21.07
N TYR A 165 -4.18 2.23 20.32
CA TYR A 165 -5.57 1.88 20.62
C TYR A 165 -5.70 1.08 21.94
N HIS A 166 -4.82 0.12 22.17
CA HIS A 166 -4.83 -0.74 23.37
C HIS A 166 -4.06 -0.17 24.56
N HIS A 167 -3.58 1.08 24.47
CA HIS A 167 -2.82 1.76 25.53
C HIS A 167 -1.61 0.96 26.05
N LEU A 168 -0.82 0.41 25.12
CA LEU A 168 0.31 -0.45 25.44
C LEU A 168 1.63 0.33 25.54
N LEU A 169 2.50 -0.09 26.48
CA LEU A 169 3.89 0.33 26.71
C LEU A 169 4.14 1.79 27.14
N LEU A 170 3.54 2.78 26.46
CA LEU A 170 3.81 4.21 26.65
C LEU A 170 2.54 4.97 27.02
N SER A 171 2.68 6.25 27.39
CA SER A 171 1.52 7.12 27.60
C SER A 171 0.66 7.18 26.32
N PRO A 172 -0.69 7.33 26.44
CA PRO A 172 -1.57 7.39 25.28
C PRO A 172 -1.17 8.50 24.29
N SER A 173 -0.74 9.66 24.80
CA SER A 173 -0.29 10.79 24.00
C SER A 173 0.99 10.47 23.22
N LEU A 174 1.98 9.86 23.87
CA LEU A 174 3.24 9.52 23.24
C LEU A 174 3.08 8.41 22.20
N MET A 175 2.35 7.34 22.53
CA MET A 175 2.12 6.23 21.58
C MET A 175 1.32 6.69 20.35
N LEU A 176 0.29 7.52 20.55
CA LEU A 176 -0.43 8.15 19.44
C LEU A 176 0.50 9.03 18.59
N GLY A 177 1.36 9.82 19.23
CA GLY A 177 2.33 10.64 18.51
C GLY A 177 3.31 9.81 17.68
N LEU A 178 3.80 8.69 18.22
CA LEU A 178 4.67 7.75 17.50
C LEU A 178 3.95 7.06 16.34
N HIS A 179 2.67 6.71 16.51
CA HIS A 179 1.86 6.18 15.43
C HIS A 179 1.76 7.19 14.28
N ILE A 180 1.38 8.44 14.58
CA ILE A 180 1.26 9.50 13.57
C ILE A 180 2.62 9.75 12.89
N LEU A 181 3.70 9.86 13.66
CA LEU A 181 5.05 10.04 13.12
C LEU A 181 5.45 8.88 12.19
N SER A 182 5.11 7.63 12.55
CA SER A 182 5.40 6.49 11.68
C SER A 182 4.59 6.53 10.37
N VAL A 183 3.36 7.05 10.40
CA VAL A 183 2.55 7.30 9.21
C VAL A 183 3.15 8.42 8.37
N GLU A 184 3.63 9.51 8.98
CA GLU A 184 4.34 10.58 8.27
C GLU A 184 5.57 10.06 7.52
N VAL A 185 6.36 9.20 8.17
CA VAL A 185 7.50 8.53 7.52
C VAL A 185 7.05 7.65 6.36
N LEU A 186 5.98 6.86 6.54
CA LEU A 186 5.36 6.09 5.45
C LEU A 186 5.00 7.03 4.28
N LEU A 187 4.29 8.13 4.53
CA LEU A 187 3.87 9.10 3.52
C LEU A 187 5.05 9.71 2.75
N ILE A 188 6.11 10.12 3.46
CA ILE A 188 7.32 10.70 2.87
C ILE A 188 8.03 9.68 1.96
N VAL A 189 8.13 8.42 2.40
CA VAL A 189 8.83 7.35 1.67
C VAL A 189 7.98 6.74 0.55
N PHE A 190 6.66 6.86 0.62
CA PHE A 190 5.71 6.24 -0.29
C PHE A 190 6.00 6.50 -1.78
N PRO A 191 6.14 7.76 -2.25
CA PRO A 191 6.26 8.02 -3.68
C PRO A 191 7.62 7.60 -4.27
N PHE A 192 8.62 7.38 -3.41
CA PHE A 192 9.99 7.09 -3.83
C PHE A 192 10.37 5.61 -3.70
N THR A 193 9.42 4.74 -3.35
CA THR A 193 9.68 3.32 -3.10
C THR A 193 8.73 2.40 -3.85
N LYS A 194 8.85 1.08 -3.59
CA LYS A 194 7.97 0.05 -4.15
C LYS A 194 6.50 0.21 -3.71
N LEU A 195 6.19 1.08 -2.74
CA LEU A 195 4.82 1.43 -2.34
C LEU A 195 4.00 2.08 -3.46
N MET A 196 4.66 2.71 -4.43
CA MET A 196 4.02 3.26 -5.64
C MET A 196 3.25 2.22 -6.47
N HIS A 197 3.42 0.92 -6.23
CA HIS A 197 2.57 -0.11 -6.82
C HIS A 197 1.08 0.11 -6.53
N THR A 198 0.73 0.76 -5.42
CA THR A 198 -0.66 1.14 -5.08
C THR A 198 -1.35 1.92 -6.20
N PHE A 199 -0.62 2.81 -6.88
CA PHE A 199 -1.13 3.58 -8.01
C PHE A 199 -0.77 2.95 -9.36
N THR A 200 0.45 2.44 -9.49
CA THR A 200 0.96 1.94 -10.77
C THR A 200 0.42 0.56 -11.16
N VAL A 201 -0.20 -0.21 -10.24
CA VAL A 201 -0.81 -1.51 -10.55
C VAL A 201 -1.88 -1.39 -11.64
N PHE A 202 -2.73 -0.36 -11.59
CA PHE A 202 -3.79 -0.16 -12.58
C PHE A 202 -3.20 0.28 -13.92
N LEU A 203 -2.26 1.21 -13.87
CA LEU A 203 -1.62 1.78 -15.06
C LEU A 203 -0.81 0.72 -15.82
N SER A 204 -0.03 -0.08 -15.11
CA SER A 204 0.79 -1.16 -15.67
C SER A 204 -0.06 -2.30 -16.22
N ARG A 205 -1.14 -2.69 -15.53
CA ARG A 205 -2.07 -3.71 -16.03
C ARG A 205 -2.79 -3.25 -17.30
N TRP A 206 -3.31 -2.01 -17.30
CA TRP A 206 -3.94 -1.44 -18.50
C TRP A 206 -2.96 -1.38 -19.66
N TYR A 207 -1.74 -0.90 -19.44
CA TYR A 207 -0.73 -0.79 -20.48
C TYR A 207 -0.39 -2.15 -21.11
N ASN A 208 -0.12 -3.16 -20.29
CA ASN A 208 0.18 -4.50 -20.78
C ASN A 208 -1.03 -5.12 -21.50
N GLY A 209 -2.22 -4.97 -20.93
CA GLY A 209 -3.48 -5.43 -21.53
C GLY A 209 -3.76 -4.76 -22.88
N ALA A 210 -3.51 -3.46 -23.00
CA ALA A 210 -3.70 -2.71 -24.24
C ALA A 210 -2.74 -3.14 -25.34
N SER A 211 -1.47 -3.37 -25.00
CA SER A 211 -0.47 -3.89 -25.94
C SER A 211 -0.84 -5.29 -26.45
N MET A 212 -1.35 -6.17 -25.58
CA MET A 212 -1.77 -7.52 -25.97
C MET A 212 -3.11 -7.53 -26.72
N GLY A 213 -4.04 -6.65 -26.32
CA GLY A 213 -5.33 -6.45 -26.99
C GLY A 213 -5.15 -5.97 -28.43
N LEU A 214 -4.23 -5.03 -28.66
CA LEU A 214 -3.87 -4.58 -30.01
C LEU A 214 -3.39 -5.73 -30.90
N ARG A 215 -2.64 -6.69 -30.33
CA ARG A 215 -2.10 -7.86 -31.04
C ARG A 215 -3.14 -8.97 -31.24
N GLY A 216 -4.35 -8.82 -30.71
CA GLY A 216 -5.39 -9.85 -30.75
C GLY A 216 -5.04 -11.10 -29.92
N VAL A 217 -4.16 -10.97 -28.93
CA VAL A 217 -3.83 -12.09 -28.03
C VAL A 217 -5.06 -12.40 -27.20
N LYS A 218 -5.54 -13.64 -27.29
CA LYS A 218 -6.60 -14.14 -26.43
C LYS A 218 -6.06 -14.23 -25.01
N SER A 219 -6.54 -13.32 -24.16
CA SER A 219 -6.28 -13.28 -22.73
C SER A 219 -7.11 -14.34 -22.04
#